data_AF-A0A534LD19-F1
#
_entry.id   AF-A0A534LD19-F1
#
_cell.length_a   1.000
_cell.length_b   1.000
_cell.length_c   1.000
_cell.angle_alpha   90.00
_cell.angle_beta   90.00
_cell.angle_gamma   90.00
#
_symmetry.space_group_name_H-M   'P 1'
#
loop_
_entity.id
_entity.type
_entity.pdbx_description
1 polymer ?
#
loop_
_entity_poly.entity_id
_entity_poly.type
_entity_poly.pdbx_seq_one_letter_code
_entity_poly.pdbx_strand_id
1 'polypeptide(L)'
;MEVPPGRVERIADGGPEAIRSILAELRAMKFNGVLKTSVFRGDTPSQGVLVLRRGDGVLAEHRSDVDVAGHDALPEILKDAASARAQLEVRTYDYGHSSISIDHLQRSYPEAAVEGIGDPDAVLEQAIAQEAREREAYEKELDARRDQERTLVEREEELYRRKWELEQEYQRSGMRQRELDSLRAELQTVKEASGLILNRLEERRASQDVEVESRKKVLAMEAEKAKSELEAQRRSISERQAKLGGLEREFASKEATYRDRETSLDARAASLERERKQMNDLYSNLQAEAEKISEARKVFEDRLQEAERRERLLTAQEAAIRDRETKLREHVASVSKREQAMEEREKSLPRRVAELESRETELAEKTSKLGKQAEAFETQDASLDDRREELERATKRMEKLAKDL
;
A
#
# COMPACT_ATOMS: atom_id res chain seq x y z
N MET A 1 -3.45 -12.44 3.23
CA MET A 1 -2.58 -13.59 3.51
C MET A 1 -1.14 -13.18 3.72
N GLU A 2 -0.70 -13.19 4.98
CA GLU A 2 0.72 -13.06 5.31
C GLU A 2 1.39 -14.44 5.23
N VAL A 3 2.14 -14.65 4.16
CA VAL A 3 2.94 -15.87 4.00
C VAL A 3 4.34 -15.68 4.59
N PRO A 4 4.89 -16.70 5.27
CA PRO A 4 6.26 -16.67 5.77
C PRO A 4 7.26 -16.34 4.66
N PRO A 5 8.34 -15.61 4.97
CA PRO A 5 9.22 -15.08 3.94
C PRO A 5 10.01 -16.16 3.19
N GLY A 6 10.19 -17.38 3.69
CA GLY A 6 10.97 -18.44 3.00
C GLY A 6 12.40 -18.03 2.63
N ARG A 7 13.12 -18.89 1.89
CA ARG A 7 14.44 -18.56 1.32
C ARG A 7 14.30 -18.17 -0.14
N VAL A 8 14.87 -17.04 -0.55
CA VAL A 8 14.88 -16.62 -1.97
C VAL A 8 15.65 -17.63 -2.80
N GLU A 9 14.98 -18.16 -3.84
CA GLU A 9 15.56 -19.09 -4.81
C GLU A 9 15.80 -18.41 -6.15
N ARG A 10 14.87 -17.54 -6.59
CA ARG A 10 14.98 -16.83 -7.85
C ARG A 10 14.27 -15.48 -7.79
N ILE A 11 14.88 -14.48 -8.41
CA ILE A 11 14.22 -13.22 -8.77
C ILE A 11 14.35 -13.08 -10.29
N ALA A 12 13.25 -12.78 -10.96
CA ALA A 12 13.20 -12.62 -12.40
C ALA A 12 12.27 -11.47 -12.78
N ASP A 13 12.52 -10.87 -13.94
CA ASP A 13 11.56 -9.95 -14.54
C ASP A 13 10.35 -10.72 -15.07
N GLY A 14 9.20 -10.08 -15.03
CA GLY A 14 7.95 -10.59 -15.56
C GLY A 14 7.91 -10.61 -17.08
N GLY A 15 6.86 -11.21 -17.63
CA GLY A 15 6.68 -11.41 -19.05
C GLY A 15 5.96 -12.73 -19.33
N PRO A 16 5.19 -12.84 -20.42
CA PRO A 16 4.36 -14.02 -20.69
C PRO A 16 5.19 -15.29 -20.81
N GLU A 17 6.33 -15.25 -21.52
CA GLU A 17 7.24 -16.39 -21.63
C GLU A 17 7.99 -16.67 -20.31
N ALA A 18 8.32 -15.63 -19.56
CA ALA A 18 9.05 -15.76 -18.29
C ALA A 18 8.21 -16.50 -17.25
N ILE A 19 6.95 -16.10 -17.06
CA ILE A 19 6.05 -16.77 -16.13
C ILE A 19 5.73 -18.20 -16.56
N ARG A 20 5.55 -18.45 -17.87
CA ARG A 20 5.35 -19.80 -18.42
C ARG A 20 6.53 -20.72 -18.11
N SER A 21 7.76 -20.28 -18.39
CA SER A 21 8.97 -21.04 -18.09
C SER A 21 9.10 -21.33 -16.60
N ILE A 22 8.90 -20.32 -15.74
CA ILE A 22 9.00 -20.47 -14.29
C ILE A 22 7.97 -21.48 -13.78
N LEU A 23 6.69 -21.36 -14.15
CA LEU A 23 5.66 -22.30 -13.68
C LEU A 23 5.92 -23.73 -14.16
N ALA A 24 6.36 -23.91 -15.42
CA ALA A 24 6.73 -25.23 -15.95
C ALA A 24 7.90 -25.85 -15.17
N GLU A 25 8.93 -25.05 -14.88
CA GLU A 25 10.09 -25.46 -14.09
C GLU A 25 9.70 -25.84 -12.65
N LEU A 26 8.90 -25.02 -11.98
CA LEU A 26 8.44 -25.28 -10.60
C LEU A 26 7.58 -26.55 -10.53
N ARG A 27 6.75 -26.80 -11.55
CA ARG A 27 5.98 -28.04 -11.69
C ARG A 27 6.87 -29.26 -11.87
N ALA A 28 7.86 -29.17 -12.76
CA ALA A 28 8.82 -30.24 -13.01
C ALA A 28 9.66 -30.60 -11.78
N MET A 29 10.06 -29.59 -11.00
CA MET A 29 10.85 -29.76 -9.78
C MET A 29 10.03 -30.19 -8.57
N LYS A 30 8.70 -30.29 -8.70
CA LYS A 30 7.78 -30.52 -7.57
C LYS A 30 8.03 -29.53 -6.42
N PHE A 31 8.19 -28.27 -6.79
CA PHE A 31 8.58 -27.19 -5.89
C PHE A 31 7.61 -26.99 -4.72
N ASN A 32 8.14 -26.70 -3.53
CA ASN A 32 7.37 -26.32 -2.36
C ASN A 32 7.82 -24.94 -1.87
N GLY A 33 6.92 -23.97 -1.91
CA GLY A 33 7.28 -22.59 -1.60
C GLY A 33 6.23 -21.60 -2.04
N VAL A 34 6.67 -20.39 -2.35
CA VAL A 34 5.80 -19.29 -2.77
C VAL A 34 6.39 -18.58 -3.97
N LEU A 35 5.53 -18.24 -4.92
CA LEU A 35 5.77 -17.29 -5.98
C LEU A 35 5.07 -15.98 -5.61
N LYS A 36 5.85 -14.90 -5.55
CA LYS A 36 5.34 -13.54 -5.35
C LYS A 36 5.47 -12.76 -6.65
N THR A 37 4.44 -11.99 -6.96
CA THR A 37 4.42 -11.08 -8.10
C THR A 37 4.23 -9.67 -7.56
N SER A 38 4.96 -8.70 -8.10
CA SER A 38 4.79 -7.29 -7.76
C SER A 38 4.89 -6.44 -9.01
N VAL A 39 3.88 -5.60 -9.26
CA VAL A 39 3.83 -4.68 -10.40
C VAL A 39 3.05 -3.43 -10.03
N PHE A 40 3.34 -2.31 -10.68
CA PHE A 40 2.51 -1.11 -10.56
C PHE A 40 1.53 -1.03 -11.74
N ARG A 41 0.21 -1.03 -11.44
CA ARG A 41 -0.86 -0.77 -12.41
C ARG A 41 -1.18 0.74 -12.38
N GLY A 42 -0.47 1.51 -13.20
CA GLY A 42 -0.51 2.97 -13.09
C GLY A 42 0.16 3.40 -11.78
N ASP A 43 -0.62 4.02 -10.87
CA ASP A 43 -0.14 4.46 -9.55
C ASP A 43 -0.48 3.47 -8.42
N THR A 44 -1.27 2.42 -8.68
CA THR A 44 -1.63 1.42 -7.67
C THR A 44 -0.60 0.28 -7.64
N PRO A 45 0.03 -0.01 -6.49
CA PRO A 45 0.85 -1.21 -6.34
C PRO A 45 -0.05 -2.46 -6.31
N SER A 46 0.29 -3.44 -7.15
CA SER A 46 -0.39 -4.72 -7.25
C SER A 46 0.57 -5.84 -6.81
N GLN A 47 0.11 -6.71 -5.92
CA GLN A 47 0.89 -7.81 -5.36
C GLN A 47 0.12 -9.12 -5.41
N GLY A 48 0.73 -10.14 -6.00
CA GLY A 48 0.21 -11.50 -6.03
C GLY A 48 1.03 -12.45 -5.18
N VAL A 49 0.37 -13.39 -4.53
CA VAL A 49 0.99 -14.45 -3.74
C VAL A 49 0.38 -15.78 -4.15
N LEU A 50 1.22 -16.68 -4.65
CA LEU A 50 0.85 -18.03 -5.04
C LEU A 50 1.69 -19.04 -4.27
N VAL A 51 1.07 -19.80 -3.37
CA VAL A 51 1.74 -20.86 -2.62
C VAL A 51 1.66 -22.16 -3.43
N LEU A 52 2.80 -22.81 -3.58
CA LEU A 52 2.97 -24.01 -4.38
C LEU A 52 3.31 -25.21 -3.50
N ARG A 53 2.67 -26.34 -3.77
CA ARG A 53 2.99 -27.65 -3.18
C ARG A 53 3.19 -28.64 -4.31
N ARG A 54 4.33 -29.32 -4.31
CA ARG A 54 4.72 -30.26 -5.37
C ARG A 54 4.59 -29.65 -6.76
N GLY A 55 4.84 -28.34 -6.86
CA GLY A 55 4.81 -27.58 -8.08
C GLY A 55 3.40 -27.22 -8.58
N ASP A 56 2.35 -27.41 -7.78
CA ASP A 56 0.99 -26.95 -8.10
C ASP A 56 0.45 -25.97 -7.05
N GLY A 57 -0.46 -25.10 -7.47
CA GLY A 57 -1.04 -24.05 -6.65
C GLY A 57 -1.95 -24.60 -5.56
N VAL A 58 -1.77 -24.13 -4.34
CA VAL A 58 -2.59 -24.53 -3.19
C VAL A 58 -3.23 -23.36 -2.47
N LEU A 59 -2.63 -22.17 -2.56
CA LEU A 59 -3.22 -20.92 -2.09
C LEU A 59 -2.90 -19.80 -3.08
N ALA A 60 -3.85 -18.92 -3.32
CA ALA A 60 -3.68 -17.74 -4.16
C ALA A 60 -4.35 -16.52 -3.50
N GLU A 61 -3.65 -15.40 -3.50
CA GLU A 61 -4.18 -14.10 -3.10
C GLU A 61 -3.58 -13.02 -3.98
N HIS A 62 -4.42 -12.08 -4.40
CA HIS A 62 -4.07 -10.91 -5.17
C HIS A 62 -4.53 -9.67 -4.41
N ARG A 63 -3.65 -8.68 -4.25
CA ARG A 63 -3.94 -7.41 -3.60
C ARG A 63 -3.64 -6.26 -4.53
N SER A 64 -4.64 -5.42 -4.75
CA SER A 64 -4.56 -4.24 -5.61
C SER A 64 -5.57 -3.20 -5.11
N ASP A 65 -6.36 -2.58 -6.00
CA ASP A 65 -7.51 -1.76 -5.60
C ASP A 65 -8.64 -2.63 -5.00
N VAL A 66 -8.73 -3.89 -5.43
CA VAL A 66 -9.65 -4.90 -4.88
C VAL A 66 -8.83 -6.12 -4.50
N ASP A 67 -8.98 -6.55 -3.26
CA ASP A 67 -8.35 -7.77 -2.76
C ASP A 67 -9.19 -8.99 -3.16
N VAL A 68 -8.54 -9.95 -3.79
CA VAL A 68 -9.16 -11.18 -4.30
C VAL A 68 -8.38 -12.38 -3.80
N ALA A 69 -9.07 -13.45 -3.40
CA ALA A 69 -8.47 -14.66 -2.86
C ALA A 69 -9.04 -15.91 -3.55
N GLY A 70 -8.27 -17.01 -3.51
CA GLY A 70 -8.69 -18.29 -4.05
C GLY A 70 -8.63 -18.33 -5.57
N HIS A 71 -9.61 -18.96 -6.21
CA HIS A 71 -9.58 -19.22 -7.65
C HIS A 71 -9.61 -17.92 -8.47
N ASP A 72 -10.36 -16.92 -8.01
CA ASP A 72 -10.50 -15.62 -8.66
C ASP A 72 -9.20 -14.79 -8.63
N ALA A 73 -8.26 -15.13 -7.73
CA ALA A 73 -6.96 -14.48 -7.66
C ALA A 73 -5.98 -14.99 -8.73
N LEU A 74 -6.12 -16.22 -9.22
CA LEU A 74 -5.19 -16.82 -10.17
C LEU A 74 -5.07 -16.02 -11.49
N PRO A 75 -6.17 -15.61 -12.15
CA PRO A 75 -6.10 -14.80 -13.36
C PRO A 75 -5.34 -13.48 -13.15
N GLU A 76 -5.60 -12.79 -12.03
CA GLU A 76 -4.98 -11.50 -11.73
C GLU A 76 -3.49 -11.63 -11.42
N ILE A 77 -3.08 -12.67 -10.69
CA ILE A 77 -1.67 -12.96 -10.40
C ILE A 77 -0.91 -13.28 -11.70
N LEU A 78 -1.47 -14.12 -12.57
CA LEU A 78 -0.84 -14.50 -13.84
C LEU A 78 -0.77 -13.34 -14.82
N LYS A 79 -1.81 -12.50 -14.86
CA LYS A 79 -1.84 -11.27 -15.65
C LYS A 79 -0.75 -10.30 -15.20
N ASP A 80 -0.61 -10.08 -13.89
CA ASP A 80 0.47 -9.26 -13.35
C ASP A 80 1.84 -9.86 -13.68
N ALA A 81 2.00 -11.17 -13.51
CA ALA A 81 3.25 -11.85 -13.82
C ALA A 81 3.63 -11.79 -15.31
N ALA A 82 2.64 -11.74 -16.20
CA ALA A 82 2.83 -11.61 -17.64
C ALA A 82 3.26 -10.18 -18.06
N SER A 83 3.18 -9.19 -17.16
CA SER A 83 3.69 -7.85 -17.45
C SER A 83 5.21 -7.82 -17.44
N ALA A 84 5.81 -7.21 -18.46
CA ALA A 84 7.27 -6.99 -18.52
C ALA A 84 7.80 -6.06 -17.42
N ARG A 85 6.92 -5.35 -16.71
CA ARG A 85 7.26 -4.48 -15.57
C ARG A 85 7.12 -5.17 -14.22
N ALA A 86 6.63 -6.40 -14.19
CA ALA A 86 6.47 -7.12 -12.95
C ALA A 86 7.81 -7.67 -12.47
N GLN A 87 7.95 -7.77 -11.16
CA GLN A 87 9.02 -8.51 -10.52
C GLN A 87 8.45 -9.82 -9.98
N LEU A 88 9.08 -10.94 -10.36
CA LEU A 88 8.73 -12.28 -9.93
C LEU A 88 9.76 -12.75 -8.91
N GLU A 89 9.30 -13.18 -7.74
CA GLU A 89 10.16 -13.69 -6.69
C GLU A 89 9.70 -15.08 -6.24
N VAL A 90 10.56 -16.07 -6.46
CA VAL A 90 10.34 -17.45 -6.05
C VAL A 90 11.11 -17.71 -4.76
N ARG A 91 10.41 -18.19 -3.74
CA ARG A 91 10.99 -18.49 -2.44
C ARG A 91 10.63 -19.89 -1.98
N THR A 92 11.64 -20.67 -1.60
CA THR A 92 11.49 -22.06 -1.18
C THR A 92 11.24 -22.20 0.31
N TYR A 93 10.45 -23.21 0.65
CA TYR A 93 10.29 -23.70 2.02
C TYR A 93 11.09 -24.98 2.28
N ASP A 94 11.73 -25.57 1.27
CA ASP A 94 12.50 -26.82 1.39
C ASP A 94 14.00 -26.52 1.65
N TYR A 95 14.32 -26.04 2.85
CA TYR A 95 15.70 -25.85 3.30
C TYR A 95 15.90 -26.38 4.72
N GLY A 96 17.14 -26.76 5.08
CA GLY A 96 17.44 -27.62 6.25
C GLY A 96 17.02 -27.13 7.65
N HIS A 97 16.53 -25.90 7.79
CA HIS A 97 16.00 -25.35 9.04
C HIS A 97 14.56 -24.82 8.90
N SER A 98 13.87 -25.12 7.80
CA SER A 98 12.51 -24.67 7.58
C SER A 98 11.53 -25.43 8.47
N SER A 99 10.78 -24.70 9.28
CA SER A 99 9.63 -25.21 10.04
C SER A 99 8.29 -24.86 9.35
N ILE A 100 8.34 -24.34 8.12
CA ILE A 100 7.16 -23.81 7.43
C ILE A 100 6.35 -24.97 6.84
N SER A 101 5.17 -25.21 7.40
CA SER A 101 4.23 -26.21 6.91
C SER A 101 3.18 -25.59 6.00
N ILE A 102 3.17 -26.00 4.73
CA ILE A 102 2.14 -25.60 3.77
C ILE A 102 0.75 -26.10 4.21
N ASP A 103 0.66 -27.26 4.87
CA ASP A 103 -0.61 -27.79 5.41
C ASP A 103 -1.19 -26.86 6.46
N HIS A 104 -0.33 -26.26 7.28
CA HIS A 104 -0.76 -25.27 8.26
C HIS A 104 -1.26 -24.01 7.57
N LEU A 105 -0.53 -23.50 6.57
CA LEU A 105 -0.94 -22.32 5.80
C LEU A 105 -2.31 -22.51 5.13
N GLN A 106 -2.57 -23.66 4.51
CA GLN A 106 -3.87 -23.94 3.89
C GLN A 106 -5.03 -23.96 4.91
N ARG A 107 -4.76 -24.41 6.15
CA ARG A 107 -5.76 -24.39 7.22
C ARG A 107 -5.97 -22.99 7.80
N SER A 108 -4.93 -22.16 7.80
CA SER A 108 -4.99 -20.78 8.28
C SER A 108 -5.70 -19.84 7.32
N TYR A 109 -5.67 -20.14 6.01
CA TYR A 109 -6.26 -19.31 4.95
C TYR A 109 -7.20 -20.12 4.04
N PRO A 110 -8.33 -20.64 4.56
CA PRO A 110 -9.27 -21.44 3.77
C PRO A 110 -9.89 -20.67 2.59
N GLU A 111 -10.05 -19.35 2.72
CA GLU A 111 -10.58 -18.45 1.68
C GLU A 111 -9.64 -18.27 0.48
N ALA A 112 -8.33 -18.49 0.68
CA ALA A 112 -7.32 -18.39 -0.37
C ALA A 112 -7.06 -19.74 -1.06
N ALA A 113 -7.73 -20.82 -0.65
CA ALA A 113 -7.42 -22.17 -1.12
C ALA A 113 -7.77 -22.37 -2.60
N VAL A 114 -6.91 -23.11 -3.30
CA VAL A 114 -7.09 -23.46 -4.72
C VAL A 114 -6.71 -24.92 -4.96
N GLU A 115 -7.44 -25.57 -5.85
CA GLU A 115 -7.20 -26.96 -6.28
C GLU A 115 -6.28 -26.99 -7.51
N GLY A 116 -5.11 -26.36 -7.40
CA GLY A 116 -4.16 -26.22 -8.50
C GLY A 116 -4.38 -24.97 -9.36
N ILE A 117 -3.37 -24.66 -10.16
CA ILE A 117 -3.40 -23.54 -11.11
C ILE A 117 -4.15 -23.94 -12.40
N GLY A 118 -4.32 -25.25 -12.63
CA GLY A 118 -4.85 -25.79 -13.88
C GLY A 118 -3.83 -25.74 -15.02
N ASP A 119 -4.28 -25.28 -16.19
CA ASP A 119 -3.45 -24.94 -17.33
C ASP A 119 -3.16 -23.43 -17.33
N PRO A 120 -1.95 -22.99 -16.95
CA PRO A 120 -1.61 -21.57 -16.84
C PRO A 120 -1.82 -20.79 -18.14
N ASP A 121 -1.64 -21.44 -19.29
CA ASP A 121 -1.79 -20.81 -20.60
C ASP A 121 -3.26 -20.50 -20.88
N ALA A 122 -4.15 -21.45 -20.62
CA ALA A 122 -5.59 -21.26 -20.77
C ALA A 122 -6.13 -20.17 -19.81
N VAL A 123 -5.64 -20.14 -18.56
CA VAL A 123 -6.06 -19.12 -17.57
C VAL A 123 -5.59 -17.73 -17.98
N LEU A 124 -4.35 -17.61 -18.46
CA LEU A 124 -3.80 -16.34 -18.93
C LEU A 124 -4.54 -15.83 -20.18
N GLU A 125 -4.83 -16.71 -21.15
CA GLU A 125 -5.58 -16.36 -22.35
C GLU A 125 -7.01 -15.92 -22.02
N GLN A 126 -7.68 -16.59 -21.09
CA GLN A 126 -9.02 -16.20 -20.62
C GLN A 126 -8.99 -14.83 -19.94
N ALA A 127 -8.01 -14.56 -19.08
CA ALA A 127 -7.86 -13.28 -18.39
C ALA A 127 -7.67 -12.12 -19.39
N ILE A 128 -6.80 -12.32 -20.39
CA ILE A 128 -6.56 -11.33 -21.45
C ILE A 128 -7.82 -11.11 -22.30
N ALA A 129 -8.52 -12.20 -22.66
CA ALA A 129 -9.74 -12.11 -23.45
C ALA A 129 -10.89 -11.43 -22.70
N GLN A 130 -11.01 -11.65 -21.39
CA GLN A 130 -12.00 -11.00 -20.55
C GLN A 130 -11.74 -9.50 -20.43
N GLU A 131 -10.50 -9.09 -20.18
CA GLU A 131 -10.13 -7.68 -20.12
C GLU A 131 -10.33 -6.97 -21.46
N ALA A 132 -10.03 -7.63 -22.59
CA ALA A 132 -10.29 -7.07 -23.91
C ALA A 132 -11.79 -6.80 -24.13
N ARG A 133 -12.66 -7.71 -23.67
CA ARG A 133 -14.12 -7.53 -23.72
C ARG A 133 -14.60 -6.40 -22.81
N GLU A 134 -14.05 -6.30 -21.62
CA GLU A 134 -14.38 -5.22 -20.67
C GLU A 134 -13.96 -3.85 -21.21
N ARG A 135 -12.76 -3.76 -21.81
CA ARG A 135 -12.29 -2.54 -22.50
C ARG A 135 -13.18 -2.18 -23.68
N GLU A 136 -13.54 -3.14 -24.53
CA GLU A 136 -14.43 -2.92 -25.67
C GLU A 136 -15.84 -2.46 -25.21
N ALA A 137 -16.35 -3.03 -24.11
CA ALA A 137 -17.62 -2.62 -23.53
C ALA A 137 -17.55 -1.19 -22.96
N TYR A 138 -16.46 -0.84 -22.28
CA TYR A 138 -16.24 0.50 -21.76
C TYR A 138 -16.12 1.54 -22.88
N GLU A 139 -15.36 1.25 -23.95
CA GLU A 139 -15.24 2.12 -25.11
C GLU A 139 -16.61 2.34 -25.79
N LYS A 140 -17.40 1.28 -25.94
CA LYS A 140 -18.78 1.38 -26.45
C LYS A 140 -19.68 2.24 -25.57
N GLU A 141 -19.58 2.14 -24.24
CA GLU A 141 -20.34 2.99 -23.33
C GLU A 141 -19.91 4.47 -23.44
N LEU A 142 -18.59 4.71 -23.54
CA LEU A 142 -18.04 6.05 -23.69
C LEU A 142 -18.51 6.71 -24.99
N ASP A 143 -18.48 5.98 -26.09
CA ASP A 143 -18.97 6.47 -27.38
C ASP A 143 -20.49 6.69 -27.37
N ALA A 144 -21.26 5.80 -26.73
CA ALA A 144 -22.70 6.01 -26.55
C ALA A 144 -23.00 7.29 -25.75
N ARG A 145 -22.21 7.60 -24.70
CA ARG A 145 -22.35 8.87 -23.96
C ARG A 145 -22.01 10.08 -24.82
N ARG A 146 -20.94 10.00 -25.62
CA ARG A 146 -20.57 11.08 -26.56
C ARG A 146 -21.65 11.34 -27.60
N ASP A 147 -22.27 10.29 -28.12
CA ASP A 147 -23.38 10.42 -29.07
C ASP A 147 -24.61 11.03 -28.41
N GLN A 148 -24.94 10.65 -27.17
CA GLN A 148 -26.00 11.29 -26.40
C GLN A 148 -25.73 12.79 -26.19
N GLU A 149 -24.51 13.17 -25.80
CA GLU A 149 -24.10 14.58 -25.67
C GLU A 149 -24.27 15.34 -26.99
N ARG A 150 -23.83 14.77 -28.12
CA ARG A 150 -24.03 15.37 -29.45
C ARG A 150 -25.50 15.61 -29.76
N THR A 151 -26.37 14.63 -29.51
CA THR A 151 -27.82 14.81 -29.75
C THR A 151 -28.44 15.88 -28.85
N LEU A 152 -27.93 16.08 -27.64
CA LEU A 152 -28.38 17.15 -26.76
C LEU A 152 -27.94 18.52 -27.29
N VAL A 153 -26.70 18.65 -27.75
CA VAL A 153 -26.19 19.88 -28.36
C VAL A 153 -26.99 20.23 -29.63
N GLU A 154 -27.25 19.26 -30.51
CA GLU A 154 -28.07 19.48 -31.71
C GLU A 154 -29.49 19.95 -31.36
N ARG A 155 -30.11 19.36 -30.32
CA ARG A 155 -31.42 19.80 -29.82
C ARG A 155 -31.37 21.22 -29.23
N GLU A 156 -30.31 21.57 -28.51
CA GLU A 156 -30.13 22.94 -28.01
C GLU A 156 -30.00 23.93 -29.16
N GLU A 157 -29.21 23.63 -30.20
CA GLU A 157 -29.09 24.46 -31.39
C GLU A 157 -30.42 24.64 -32.14
N GLU A 158 -31.23 23.58 -32.25
CA GLU A 158 -32.57 23.67 -32.82
C GLU A 158 -33.50 24.56 -31.98
N LEU A 159 -33.42 24.46 -30.64
CA LEU A 159 -34.20 25.32 -29.74
C LEU A 159 -33.78 26.78 -29.86
N TYR A 160 -32.48 27.06 -30.01
CA TYR A 160 -31.98 28.41 -30.27
C TYR A 160 -32.49 28.96 -31.61
N ARG A 161 -32.46 28.15 -32.68
CA ARG A 161 -33.02 28.54 -33.99
C ARG A 161 -34.51 28.85 -33.91
N ARG A 162 -35.31 27.97 -33.30
CA ARG A 162 -36.75 28.17 -33.11
C ARG A 162 -37.06 29.40 -32.27
N LYS A 163 -36.29 29.64 -31.20
CA LYS A 163 -36.44 30.84 -30.37
C LYS A 163 -36.22 32.11 -31.21
N TRP A 164 -35.18 32.12 -32.04
CA TRP A 164 -34.87 33.25 -32.90
C TRP A 164 -35.97 33.50 -33.95
N GLU A 165 -36.48 32.44 -34.58
CA GLU A 165 -37.60 32.54 -35.53
C GLU A 165 -38.87 33.11 -34.88
N LEU A 166 -39.23 32.61 -33.68
CA LEU A 166 -40.37 33.13 -32.91
C LEU A 166 -40.19 34.60 -32.54
N GLU A 167 -38.98 35.02 -32.20
CA GLU A 167 -38.68 36.42 -31.90
C GLU A 167 -38.84 37.30 -33.15
N GLN A 168 -38.39 36.84 -34.32
CA GLN A 168 -38.61 37.54 -35.60
C GLN A 168 -40.09 37.62 -35.97
N GLU A 169 -40.85 36.55 -35.78
CA GLU A 169 -42.29 36.54 -36.02
C GLU A 169 -43.03 37.47 -35.07
N TYR A 170 -42.63 37.51 -33.80
CA TYR A 170 -43.17 38.43 -32.82
C TYR A 170 -42.94 39.89 -33.23
N GLN A 171 -41.74 40.25 -33.68
CA GLN A 171 -41.45 41.60 -34.21
C GLN A 171 -42.30 41.92 -35.45
N ARG A 172 -42.41 41.00 -36.40
CA ARG A 172 -43.26 41.17 -37.61
C ARG A 172 -44.75 41.28 -37.26
N SER A 173 -45.22 40.54 -36.26
CA SER A 173 -46.59 40.64 -35.76
C SER A 173 -46.84 41.99 -35.10
N GLY A 174 -45.88 42.49 -34.30
CA GLY A 174 -45.92 43.83 -33.72
C GLY A 174 -45.99 44.94 -34.77
N MET A 175 -45.26 44.81 -35.88
CA MET A 175 -45.33 45.75 -37.01
C MET A 175 -46.69 45.70 -37.72
N ARG A 176 -47.20 44.51 -38.05
CA ARG A 176 -48.54 44.33 -38.63
C ARG A 176 -49.64 44.90 -37.74
N GLN A 177 -49.52 44.75 -36.42
CA GLN A 177 -50.47 45.30 -35.47
C GLN A 177 -50.51 46.83 -35.51
N ARG A 178 -49.34 47.49 -35.58
CA ARG A 178 -49.24 48.95 -35.72
C ARG A 178 -49.81 49.46 -37.04
N GLU A 179 -49.57 48.75 -38.14
CA GLU A 179 -50.14 49.08 -39.45
C GLU A 179 -51.68 48.99 -39.43
N LEU A 180 -52.24 47.93 -38.83
CA LEU A 180 -53.69 47.80 -38.66
C LEU A 180 -54.29 48.91 -37.81
N ASP A 181 -53.60 49.34 -36.76
CA ASP A 181 -54.05 50.45 -35.92
C ASP A 181 -53.99 51.81 -36.65
N SER A 182 -53.00 52.03 -37.52
CA SER A 182 -52.92 53.20 -38.42
C SER A 182 -54.08 53.22 -39.43
N LEU A 183 -54.32 52.11 -40.12
CA LEU A 183 -55.42 52.00 -41.09
C LEU A 183 -56.80 52.21 -40.43
N ARG A 184 -56.97 51.77 -39.19
CA ARG A 184 -58.18 52.04 -38.40
C ARG A 184 -58.35 53.52 -38.11
N ALA A 185 -57.27 54.22 -37.76
CA ALA A 185 -57.29 55.67 -37.54
C ALA A 185 -57.65 56.43 -38.84
N GLU A 186 -57.08 56.03 -39.98
CA GLU A 186 -57.39 56.62 -41.29
C GLU A 186 -58.84 56.37 -41.74
N LEU A 187 -59.36 55.17 -41.53
CA LEU A 187 -60.77 54.88 -41.80
C LEU A 187 -61.71 55.74 -40.94
N GLN A 188 -61.33 56.01 -39.70
CA GLN A 188 -62.11 56.85 -38.80
C GLN A 188 -62.12 58.32 -39.25
N THR A 189 -60.99 58.86 -39.71
CA THR A 189 -60.95 60.22 -40.26
C THR A 189 -61.71 60.35 -41.58
N VAL A 190 -61.68 59.32 -42.45
CA VAL A 190 -62.49 59.28 -43.68
C VAL A 190 -63.99 59.19 -43.36
N LYS A 191 -64.37 58.42 -42.34
CA LYS A 191 -65.75 58.32 -41.86
C LYS A 191 -66.25 59.68 -41.34
N GLU A 192 -65.42 60.40 -40.60
CA GLU A 192 -65.71 61.75 -40.11
C GLU A 192 -65.82 62.76 -41.27
N ALA A 193 -64.94 62.68 -42.28
CA ALA A 193 -64.99 63.52 -43.48
C ALA A 193 -66.23 63.25 -44.35
N SER A 194 -66.64 61.98 -44.48
CA SER A 194 -67.86 61.58 -45.20
C SER A 194 -69.14 62.00 -44.45
N GLY A 195 -69.13 61.94 -43.12
CA GLY A 195 -70.20 62.49 -42.28
C GLY A 195 -70.41 63.99 -42.45
N LEU A 196 -69.33 64.75 -42.66
CA LEU A 196 -69.39 66.19 -42.96
C LEU A 196 -69.92 66.50 -44.37
N ILE A 197 -69.81 65.57 -45.33
CA ILE A 197 -70.35 65.70 -46.69
C ILE A 197 -71.85 65.32 -46.71
N LEU A 198 -72.24 64.29 -45.98
CA LEU A 198 -73.64 63.89 -45.79
C LEU A 198 -74.44 65.00 -45.08
N ASN A 199 -73.87 65.63 -44.05
CA ASN A 199 -74.49 66.77 -43.36
C ASN A 199 -74.64 68.04 -44.25
N ARG A 200 -73.93 68.13 -45.39
CA ARG A 200 -74.10 69.24 -46.35
C ARG A 200 -75.11 68.96 -47.47
N LEU A 201 -75.61 67.73 -47.58
CA LEU A 201 -76.58 67.34 -48.63
C LEU A 201 -78.02 67.21 -48.10
N GLU A 202 -78.24 67.24 -46.79
CA GLU A 202 -79.57 67.08 -46.19
C GLU A 202 -80.33 68.40 -45.94
N GLU A 203 -79.79 69.55 -46.34
CA GLU A 203 -80.54 70.81 -46.38
C GLU A 203 -81.16 71.04 -47.76
N ARG A 204 -82.35 70.45 -47.99
CA ARG A 204 -83.51 71.00 -48.76
C ARG A 204 -84.41 69.87 -49.27
N ARG A 205 -85.56 69.66 -48.62
CA ARG A 205 -86.92 69.75 -49.20
C ARG A 205 -87.97 69.22 -48.22
N ALA A 206 -89.07 69.95 -48.15
CA ALA A 206 -90.22 69.72 -47.30
C ALA A 206 -91.08 68.54 -47.75
N SER A 207 -91.65 67.81 -46.78
CA SER A 207 -93.08 67.87 -46.43
C SER A 207 -93.49 66.56 -45.75
N GLN A 208 -93.35 66.57 -44.42
CA GLN A 208 -93.94 65.77 -43.33
C GLN A 208 -94.35 64.28 -43.52
N ASP A 209 -94.80 63.78 -44.67
CA ASP A 209 -95.11 62.34 -44.87
C ASP A 209 -93.92 61.54 -45.44
N VAL A 210 -93.13 62.16 -46.33
CA VAL A 210 -91.82 61.60 -46.74
C VAL A 210 -90.83 61.68 -45.57
N GLU A 211 -90.97 62.66 -44.69
CA GLU A 211 -90.17 62.77 -43.46
C GLU A 211 -90.48 61.66 -42.45
N VAL A 212 -91.74 61.19 -42.34
CA VAL A 212 -92.05 60.10 -41.40
C VAL A 212 -91.55 58.77 -41.96
N GLU A 213 -91.71 58.50 -43.26
CA GLU A 213 -91.12 57.30 -43.88
C GLU A 213 -89.60 57.35 -43.95
N SER A 214 -89.00 58.51 -44.23
CA SER A 214 -87.54 58.67 -44.21
C SER A 214 -87.01 58.59 -42.79
N ARG A 215 -87.63 59.21 -41.78
CA ARG A 215 -87.28 59.04 -40.36
C ARG A 215 -87.43 57.59 -39.93
N LYS A 216 -88.48 56.87 -40.35
CA LYS A 216 -88.60 55.43 -40.07
C LYS A 216 -87.50 54.61 -40.75
N LYS A 217 -87.13 54.92 -41.99
CA LYS A 217 -86.02 54.26 -42.70
C LYS A 217 -84.66 54.60 -42.10
N VAL A 218 -84.44 55.84 -41.68
CA VAL A 218 -83.23 56.31 -40.99
C VAL A 218 -83.14 55.62 -39.63
N LEU A 219 -84.21 55.60 -38.84
CA LEU A 219 -84.26 54.87 -37.57
C LEU A 219 -84.06 53.36 -37.76
N ALA A 220 -84.58 52.77 -38.85
CA ALA A 220 -84.34 51.36 -39.17
C ALA A 220 -82.89 51.10 -39.54
N MET A 221 -82.27 51.96 -40.36
CA MET A 221 -80.85 51.88 -40.72
C MET A 221 -79.95 52.14 -39.50
N GLU A 222 -80.28 53.09 -38.63
CA GLU A 222 -79.58 53.35 -37.37
C GLU A 222 -79.72 52.17 -36.40
N ALA A 223 -80.90 51.55 -36.31
CA ALA A 223 -81.11 50.36 -35.49
C ALA A 223 -80.35 49.14 -36.05
N GLU A 224 -80.31 48.97 -37.37
CA GLU A 224 -79.52 47.92 -38.03
C GLU A 224 -78.02 48.15 -37.83
N LYS A 225 -77.56 49.41 -37.97
CA LYS A 225 -76.19 49.81 -37.70
C LYS A 225 -75.83 49.55 -36.24
N ALA A 226 -76.67 49.95 -35.28
CA ALA A 226 -76.46 49.69 -33.86
C ALA A 226 -76.43 48.18 -33.55
N LYS A 227 -77.28 47.37 -34.21
CA LYS A 227 -77.22 45.91 -34.10
C LYS A 227 -75.90 45.36 -34.65
N SER A 228 -75.46 45.80 -35.82
CA SER A 228 -74.20 45.36 -36.43
C SER A 228 -72.99 45.75 -35.57
N GLU A 229 -73.00 46.94 -34.96
CA GLU A 229 -71.96 47.41 -34.04
C GLU A 229 -71.96 46.59 -32.73
N LEU A 230 -73.14 46.29 -32.17
CA LEU A 230 -73.26 45.39 -31.01
C LEU A 230 -72.80 43.96 -31.31
N GLU A 231 -73.12 43.43 -32.49
CA GLU A 231 -72.63 42.11 -32.92
C GLU A 231 -71.11 42.10 -33.10
N ALA A 232 -70.54 43.15 -33.70
CA ALA A 232 -69.08 43.30 -33.82
C ALA A 232 -68.41 43.38 -32.44
N GLN A 233 -68.99 44.13 -31.50
CA GLN A 233 -68.51 44.20 -30.11
C GLN A 233 -68.61 42.84 -29.41
N ARG A 234 -69.73 42.11 -29.56
CA ARG A 234 -69.89 40.77 -29.01
C ARG A 234 -68.84 39.80 -29.55
N ARG A 235 -68.58 39.82 -30.86
CA ARG A 235 -67.51 39.02 -31.48
C ARG A 235 -66.14 39.40 -30.93
N SER A 236 -65.82 40.69 -30.84
CA SER A 236 -64.55 41.16 -30.25
C SER A 236 -64.39 40.75 -28.79
N ILE A 237 -65.45 40.77 -27.98
CA ILE A 237 -65.40 40.34 -26.57
C ILE A 237 -65.18 38.83 -26.51
N SER A 238 -65.89 38.05 -27.33
CA SER A 238 -65.73 36.60 -27.41
C SER A 238 -64.30 36.21 -27.81
N GLU A 239 -63.72 36.90 -28.79
CA GLU A 239 -62.31 36.70 -29.18
C GLU A 239 -61.34 37.03 -28.04
N ARG A 240 -61.57 38.14 -27.32
CA ARG A 240 -60.74 38.49 -26.14
C ARG A 240 -60.86 37.47 -25.03
N GLN A 241 -62.06 36.96 -24.76
CA GLN A 241 -62.29 35.90 -23.78
C GLN A 241 -61.58 34.61 -24.18
N ALA A 242 -61.64 34.22 -25.45
CA ALA A 242 -60.91 33.05 -25.95
C ALA A 242 -59.39 33.22 -25.81
N LYS A 243 -58.86 34.41 -26.12
CA LYS A 243 -57.43 34.73 -25.94
C LYS A 243 -57.01 34.70 -24.46
N LEU A 244 -57.81 35.27 -23.56
CA LEU A 244 -57.56 35.21 -22.11
C LEU A 244 -57.55 33.77 -21.60
N GLY A 245 -58.53 32.96 -21.99
CA GLY A 245 -58.55 31.54 -21.63
C GLY A 245 -57.37 30.74 -22.19
N GLY A 246 -56.83 31.14 -23.35
CA GLY A 246 -55.58 30.60 -23.88
C GLY A 246 -54.38 30.94 -22.98
N LEU A 247 -54.22 32.21 -22.63
CA LEU A 247 -53.15 32.69 -21.74
C LEU A 247 -53.22 32.06 -20.35
N GLU A 248 -54.41 31.92 -19.76
CA GLU A 248 -54.60 31.27 -18.46
C GLU A 248 -54.10 29.82 -18.46
N ARG A 249 -54.37 29.06 -19.53
CA ARG A 249 -53.86 27.69 -19.69
C ARG A 249 -52.34 27.66 -19.85
N GLU A 250 -51.78 28.59 -20.61
CA GLU A 250 -50.32 28.72 -20.77
C GLU A 250 -49.64 29.06 -19.44
N PHE A 251 -50.21 29.98 -18.66
CA PHE A 251 -49.71 30.32 -17.33
C PHE A 251 -49.79 29.13 -16.38
N ALA A 252 -50.93 28.42 -16.34
CA ALA A 252 -51.08 27.22 -15.53
C ALA A 252 -50.06 26.14 -15.91
N SER A 253 -49.80 25.94 -17.21
CA SER A 253 -48.77 25.03 -17.68
C SER A 253 -47.37 25.46 -17.25
N LYS A 254 -47.03 26.75 -17.35
CA LYS A 254 -45.72 27.27 -16.90
C LYS A 254 -45.55 27.13 -15.39
N GLU A 255 -46.57 27.43 -14.60
CA GLU A 255 -46.54 27.22 -13.15
C GLU A 255 -46.29 25.77 -12.78
N ALA A 256 -46.95 24.82 -13.44
CA ALA A 256 -46.69 23.39 -13.22
C ALA A 256 -45.21 23.05 -13.50
N THR A 257 -44.66 23.50 -14.64
CA THR A 257 -43.25 23.25 -14.95
C THR A 257 -42.28 23.90 -13.96
N TYR A 258 -42.62 25.05 -13.38
CA TYR A 258 -41.79 25.68 -12.36
C TYR A 258 -41.82 24.92 -11.04
N ARG A 259 -43.00 24.43 -10.62
CA ARG A 259 -43.12 23.57 -9.43
C ARG A 259 -42.32 22.27 -9.59
N ASP A 260 -42.36 21.64 -10.78
CA ASP A 260 -41.58 20.44 -11.05
C ASP A 260 -40.05 20.72 -11.01
N ARG A 261 -39.63 21.89 -11.50
CA ARG A 261 -38.23 22.31 -11.41
C ARG A 261 -37.80 22.59 -9.99
N GLU A 262 -38.64 23.26 -9.19
CA GLU A 262 -38.38 23.56 -7.78
C GLU A 262 -38.19 22.26 -6.98
N THR A 263 -39.11 21.31 -7.11
CA THR A 263 -39.00 20.00 -6.46
C THR A 263 -37.76 19.21 -6.91
N SER A 264 -37.40 19.27 -8.20
CA SER A 264 -36.17 18.66 -8.68
C SER A 264 -34.90 19.33 -8.13
N LEU A 265 -34.91 20.65 -7.93
CA LEU A 265 -33.79 21.39 -7.36
C LEU A 265 -33.63 21.07 -5.87
N ASP A 266 -34.73 20.98 -5.12
CA ASP A 266 -34.72 20.57 -3.72
C ASP A 266 -34.17 19.15 -3.54
N ALA A 267 -34.58 18.22 -4.41
CA ALA A 267 -34.05 16.86 -4.40
C ALA A 267 -32.54 16.83 -4.67
N ARG A 268 -32.06 17.64 -5.63
CA ARG A 268 -30.62 17.77 -5.91
C ARG A 268 -29.85 18.41 -4.75
N ALA A 269 -30.39 19.46 -4.13
CA ALA A 269 -29.79 20.09 -2.96
C ALA A 269 -29.67 19.10 -1.79
N ALA A 270 -30.70 18.29 -1.55
CA ALA A 270 -30.67 17.25 -0.54
C ALA A 270 -29.63 16.15 -0.84
N SER A 271 -29.43 15.79 -2.11
CA SER A 271 -28.37 14.84 -2.52
C SER A 271 -26.98 15.40 -2.25
N LEU A 272 -26.73 16.64 -2.69
CA LEU A 272 -25.44 17.31 -2.49
C LEU A 272 -25.10 17.49 -1.00
N GLU A 273 -26.10 17.76 -0.16
CA GLU A 273 -25.91 17.84 1.28
C GLU A 273 -25.49 16.49 1.89
N ARG A 274 -26.03 15.38 1.40
CA ARG A 274 -25.62 14.03 1.84
C ARG A 274 -24.20 13.71 1.38
N GLU A 275 -23.88 14.02 0.13
CA GLU A 275 -22.52 13.83 -0.42
C GLU A 275 -21.48 14.65 0.35
N ARG A 276 -21.81 15.90 0.69
CA ARG A 276 -20.95 16.75 1.55
C ARG A 276 -20.72 16.14 2.92
N LYS A 277 -21.77 15.57 3.55
CA LYS A 277 -21.63 14.89 4.84
C LYS A 277 -20.74 13.65 4.73
N GLN A 278 -20.99 12.81 3.73
CA GLN A 278 -20.15 11.63 3.47
C GLN A 278 -18.68 12.01 3.23
N MET A 279 -18.43 13.07 2.46
CA MET A 279 -17.09 13.57 2.22
C MET A 279 -16.41 14.05 3.51
N ASN A 280 -17.13 14.78 4.36
CA ASN A 280 -16.61 15.22 5.65
C ASN A 280 -16.30 14.04 6.58
N ASP A 281 -17.15 13.02 6.60
CA ASP A 281 -16.92 11.81 7.39
C ASP A 281 -15.67 11.06 6.88
N LEU A 282 -15.49 10.96 5.56
CA LEU A 282 -14.29 10.39 4.94
C LEU A 282 -13.03 11.18 5.31
N TYR A 283 -13.07 12.51 5.27
CA TYR A 283 -11.95 13.35 5.69
C TYR A 283 -11.61 13.15 7.17
N SER A 284 -12.61 13.06 8.05
CA SER A 284 -12.39 12.82 9.47
C SER A 284 -11.79 11.44 9.73
N ASN A 285 -12.25 10.41 9.02
CA ASN A 285 -11.70 9.06 9.11
C ASN A 285 -10.25 9.00 8.60
N LEU A 286 -9.98 9.62 7.45
CA LEU A 286 -8.64 9.69 6.88
C LEU A 286 -7.66 10.41 7.83
N GLN A 287 -8.10 11.49 8.47
CA GLN A 287 -7.28 12.18 9.46
C GLN A 287 -6.97 11.27 10.66
N ALA A 288 -7.96 10.55 11.18
CA ALA A 288 -7.77 9.61 12.28
C ALA A 288 -6.84 8.45 11.91
N GLU A 289 -6.91 7.94 10.67
CA GLU A 289 -5.97 6.93 10.18
C GLU A 289 -4.55 7.48 10.01
N ALA A 290 -4.40 8.71 9.51
CA ALA A 290 -3.10 9.37 9.42
C ALA A 290 -2.45 9.56 10.80
N GLU A 291 -3.23 9.90 11.81
CA GLU A 291 -2.78 9.99 13.21
C GLU A 291 -2.33 8.61 13.74
N LYS A 292 -3.12 7.55 13.52
CA LYS A 292 -2.74 6.17 13.89
C LYS A 292 -1.46 5.71 13.21
N ILE A 293 -1.28 6.02 11.92
CA ILE A 293 -0.06 5.69 11.18
C ILE A 293 1.14 6.45 11.75
N SER A 294 0.98 7.73 12.11
CA SER A 294 2.02 8.54 12.75
C SER A 294 2.44 7.97 14.11
N GLU A 295 1.47 7.55 14.93
CA GLU A 295 1.74 6.89 16.21
C GLU A 295 2.44 5.54 16.03
N ALA A 296 1.96 4.70 15.11
CA ALA A 296 2.59 3.43 14.80
C ALA A 296 4.04 3.59 14.35
N ARG A 297 4.33 4.60 13.50
CA ARG A 297 5.69 4.93 13.07
C ARG A 297 6.60 5.29 14.24
N LYS A 298 6.12 6.09 15.20
CA LYS A 298 6.90 6.40 16.42
C LYS A 298 7.23 5.15 17.22
N VAL A 299 6.26 4.26 17.42
CA VAL A 299 6.46 2.99 18.14
C VAL A 299 7.47 2.09 17.41
N PHE A 300 7.42 2.03 16.07
CA PHE A 300 8.39 1.27 15.29
C PHE A 300 9.80 1.85 15.38
N GLU A 301 9.93 3.18 15.33
CA GLU A 301 11.22 3.87 15.51
C GLU A 301 11.83 3.58 16.89
N ASP A 302 11.02 3.67 17.96
CA ASP A 302 11.47 3.37 19.32
C ASP A 302 11.94 1.90 19.44
N ARG A 303 11.21 0.96 18.83
CA ARG A 303 11.60 -0.46 18.80
C ARG A 303 12.88 -0.69 18.01
N LEU A 304 13.08 0.03 16.90
CA LEU A 304 14.29 -0.05 16.10
C LEU A 304 15.50 0.43 16.91
N GLN A 305 15.38 1.58 17.58
CA GLN A 305 16.42 2.09 18.46
C GLN A 305 16.73 1.14 19.63
N GLU A 306 15.72 0.50 20.21
CA GLU A 306 15.94 -0.51 21.24
C GLU A 306 16.67 -1.75 20.69
N ALA A 307 16.30 -2.22 19.50
CA ALA A 307 16.97 -3.33 18.83
C ALA A 307 18.44 -3.01 18.54
N GLU A 308 18.74 -1.83 18.01
CA GLU A 308 20.12 -1.36 17.77
C GLU A 308 20.93 -1.31 19.07
N ARG A 309 20.34 -0.82 20.17
CA ARG A 309 21.02 -0.81 21.49
C ARG A 309 21.33 -2.24 21.96
N ARG A 310 20.40 -3.18 21.79
CA ARG A 310 20.61 -4.58 22.14
C ARG A 310 21.69 -5.23 21.28
N GLU A 311 21.71 -4.96 19.98
CA GLU A 311 22.76 -5.45 19.07
C GLU A 311 24.15 -4.95 19.46
N ARG A 312 24.28 -3.65 19.78
CA ARG A 312 25.55 -3.08 20.28
C ARG A 312 26.01 -3.75 21.57
N LEU A 313 25.11 -4.02 22.50
CA LEU A 313 25.42 -4.73 23.74
C LEU A 313 25.86 -6.18 23.49
N LEU A 314 25.18 -6.90 22.60
CA LEU A 314 25.55 -8.27 22.21
C LEU A 314 26.94 -8.29 21.55
N THR A 315 27.20 -7.37 20.62
CA THR A 315 28.51 -7.23 19.97
C THR A 315 29.63 -6.99 20.98
N ALA A 316 29.38 -6.11 21.98
CA ALA A 316 30.34 -5.85 23.04
C ALA A 316 30.56 -7.08 23.95
N GLN A 317 29.50 -7.83 24.25
CA GLN A 317 29.60 -9.08 25.03
C GLN A 317 30.37 -10.16 24.26
N GLU A 318 30.12 -10.34 22.96
CA GLU A 318 30.87 -11.27 22.12
C GLU A 318 32.37 -10.93 22.09
N ALA A 319 32.71 -9.64 21.93
CA ALA A 319 34.10 -9.20 21.98
C ALA A 319 34.76 -9.52 23.34
N ALA A 320 34.05 -9.27 24.44
CA ALA A 320 34.54 -9.59 25.79
C ALA A 320 34.70 -11.11 26.02
N ILE A 321 33.81 -11.94 25.46
CA ILE A 321 33.94 -13.40 25.51
C ILE A 321 35.16 -13.85 24.71
N ARG A 322 35.36 -13.34 23.50
CA ARG A 322 36.54 -13.65 22.68
C ARG A 322 37.85 -13.32 23.39
N ASP A 323 37.92 -12.16 24.06
CA ASP A 323 39.09 -11.78 24.87
C ASP A 323 39.31 -12.70 26.08
N ARG A 324 38.24 -13.19 26.70
CA ARG A 324 38.37 -14.20 27.77
C ARG A 324 38.84 -15.54 27.23
N GLU A 325 38.36 -15.97 26.06
CA GLU A 325 38.80 -17.20 25.41
C GLU A 325 40.29 -17.17 25.04
N THR A 326 40.79 -16.04 24.51
CA THR A 326 42.22 -15.90 24.19
C THR A 326 43.07 -16.00 25.45
N LYS A 327 42.71 -15.28 26.52
CA LYS A 327 43.38 -15.37 27.82
C LYS A 327 43.37 -16.78 28.40
N LEU A 328 42.25 -17.49 28.29
CA LEU A 328 42.15 -18.89 28.72
C LEU A 328 43.07 -19.81 27.91
N ARG A 329 43.13 -19.64 26.58
CA ARG A 329 44.07 -20.42 25.74
C ARG A 329 45.52 -20.16 26.11
N GLU A 330 45.90 -18.91 26.38
CA GLU A 330 47.24 -18.55 26.85
C GLU A 330 47.55 -19.19 28.22
N HIS A 331 46.60 -19.17 29.15
CA HIS A 331 46.74 -19.83 30.43
C HIS A 331 46.91 -21.35 30.28
N VAL A 332 46.11 -22.01 29.46
CA VAL A 332 46.23 -23.45 29.17
C VAL A 332 47.61 -23.77 28.60
N ALA A 333 48.09 -22.98 27.63
CA ALA A 333 49.41 -23.16 27.06
C ALA A 333 50.53 -22.97 28.11
N SER A 334 50.39 -21.99 29.01
CA SER A 334 51.35 -21.78 30.10
C SER A 334 51.34 -22.92 31.10
N VAL A 335 50.18 -23.49 31.43
CA VAL A 335 50.06 -24.63 32.34
C VAL A 335 50.70 -25.86 31.71
N SER A 336 50.40 -26.14 30.44
CA SER A 336 50.99 -27.27 29.71
C SER A 336 52.53 -27.20 29.67
N LYS A 337 53.12 -26.02 29.46
CA LYS A 337 54.59 -25.83 29.55
C LYS A 337 55.13 -26.11 30.95
N ARG A 338 54.41 -25.73 32.01
CA ARG A 338 54.82 -26.01 33.39
C ARG A 338 54.73 -27.51 33.71
N GLU A 339 53.70 -28.18 33.22
CA GLU A 339 53.54 -29.63 33.35
C GLU A 339 54.70 -30.37 32.68
N GLN A 340 55.06 -30.01 31.45
CA GLN A 340 56.22 -30.59 30.75
C GLN A 340 57.53 -30.37 31.53
N ALA A 341 57.77 -29.14 32.01
CA ALA A 341 58.97 -28.85 32.81
C ALA A 341 59.00 -29.62 34.15
N MET A 342 57.84 -29.87 34.76
CA MET A 342 57.73 -30.70 35.96
C MET A 342 58.00 -32.17 35.64
N GLU A 343 57.48 -32.69 34.53
CA GLU A 343 57.72 -34.06 34.09
C GLU A 343 59.21 -34.30 33.77
N GLU A 344 59.88 -33.34 33.13
CA GLU A 344 61.35 -33.39 32.91
C GLU A 344 62.13 -33.40 34.22
N ARG A 345 61.73 -32.55 35.19
CA ARG A 345 62.34 -32.53 36.53
C ARG A 345 62.14 -33.87 37.23
N GLU A 346 60.95 -34.44 37.17
CA GLU A 346 60.62 -35.74 37.77
C GLU A 346 61.46 -36.86 37.15
N LYS A 347 61.63 -36.89 35.82
CA LYS A 347 62.52 -37.84 35.15
C LYS A 347 63.99 -37.69 35.54
N SER A 348 64.43 -36.48 35.89
CA SER A 348 65.82 -36.20 36.31
C SER A 348 66.12 -36.55 37.77
N LEU A 349 65.10 -36.62 38.64
CA LEU A 349 65.26 -36.86 40.08
C LEU A 349 65.94 -38.21 40.39
N PRO A 350 65.56 -39.35 39.79
CA PRO A 350 66.20 -40.64 40.07
C PRO A 350 67.70 -40.63 39.82
N ARG A 351 68.14 -39.95 38.74
CA ARG A 351 69.57 -39.81 38.44
C ARG A 351 70.28 -38.98 39.50
N ARG A 352 69.69 -37.88 39.95
CA ARG A 352 70.25 -37.05 41.02
C ARG A 352 70.31 -37.80 42.35
N VAL A 353 69.30 -38.61 42.67
CA VAL A 353 69.29 -39.47 43.85
C VAL A 353 70.42 -40.49 43.77
N ALA A 354 70.59 -41.19 42.63
CA ALA A 354 71.69 -42.13 42.44
C ALA A 354 73.07 -41.46 42.53
N GLU A 355 73.23 -40.26 41.97
CA GLU A 355 74.48 -39.46 42.11
C GLU A 355 74.76 -39.07 43.57
N LEU A 356 73.73 -38.75 44.35
CA LEU A 356 73.86 -38.44 45.78
C LEU A 356 74.20 -39.70 46.60
N GLU A 357 73.52 -40.82 46.36
CA GLU A 357 73.83 -42.11 46.98
C GLU A 357 75.27 -42.54 46.70
N SER A 358 75.74 -42.40 45.45
CA SER A 358 77.14 -42.66 45.08
C SER A 358 78.10 -41.78 45.89
N ARG A 359 77.83 -40.47 46.00
CA ARG A 359 78.67 -39.56 46.80
C ARG A 359 78.64 -39.91 48.29
N GLU A 360 77.50 -40.36 48.80
CA GLU A 360 77.36 -40.79 50.18
C GLU A 360 78.21 -42.03 50.47
N THR A 361 78.20 -43.03 49.57
CA THR A 361 79.07 -44.21 49.69
C THR A 361 80.56 -43.84 49.62
N GLU A 362 80.97 -42.99 48.67
CA GLU A 362 82.34 -42.49 48.58
C GLU A 362 82.80 -41.75 49.85
N LEU A 363 81.90 -40.92 50.41
CA LEU A 363 82.17 -40.23 51.66
C LEU A 363 82.33 -41.23 52.80
N ALA A 364 81.42 -42.19 52.96
CA ALA A 364 81.48 -43.23 53.98
C ALA A 364 82.78 -44.06 53.91
N GLU A 365 83.25 -44.41 52.71
CA GLU A 365 84.54 -45.07 52.52
C GLU A 365 85.71 -44.20 52.96
N LYS A 366 85.69 -42.90 52.64
CA LYS A 366 86.72 -41.95 53.08
C LYS A 366 86.71 -41.81 54.60
N THR A 367 85.55 -41.71 55.24
CA THR A 367 85.45 -41.67 56.71
C THR A 367 85.99 -42.94 57.34
N SER A 368 85.70 -44.12 56.78
CA SER A 368 86.25 -45.39 57.26
C SER A 368 87.77 -45.45 57.13
N LYS A 369 88.34 -45.00 56.00
CA LYS A 369 89.80 -44.92 55.80
C LYS A 369 90.46 -43.97 56.79
N LEU A 370 89.87 -42.79 57.01
CA LEU A 370 90.35 -41.82 58.00
C LEU A 370 90.27 -42.39 59.41
N GLY A 371 89.19 -43.11 59.76
CA GLY A 371 89.06 -43.80 61.04
C GLY A 371 90.17 -44.83 61.29
N LYS A 372 90.46 -45.69 60.30
CA LYS A 372 91.58 -46.64 60.38
C LYS A 372 92.94 -45.96 60.49
N GLN A 373 93.13 -44.83 59.80
CA GLN A 373 94.35 -44.04 59.93
C GLN A 373 94.47 -43.43 61.34
N ALA A 374 93.38 -42.94 61.90
CA ALA A 374 93.35 -42.43 63.28
C ALA A 374 93.69 -43.54 64.29
N GLU A 375 93.08 -44.73 64.19
CA GLU A 375 93.43 -45.89 65.01
C GLU A 375 94.91 -46.28 64.86
N ALA A 376 95.42 -46.29 63.63
CA ALA A 376 96.84 -46.57 63.37
C ALA A 376 97.77 -45.52 64.02
N PHE A 377 97.41 -44.24 63.96
CA PHE A 377 98.15 -43.18 64.65
C PHE A 377 98.07 -43.33 66.17
N GLU A 378 96.90 -43.65 66.74
CA GLU A 378 96.77 -43.93 68.18
C GLU A 378 97.65 -45.09 68.63
N THR A 379 97.71 -46.20 67.86
CA THR A 379 98.60 -47.32 68.19
C THR A 379 100.09 -46.96 68.08
N GLN A 380 100.45 -46.11 67.10
CA GLN A 380 101.82 -45.59 66.98
C GLN A 380 102.16 -44.68 68.16
N ASP A 381 101.27 -43.77 68.54
CA ASP A 381 101.45 -42.89 69.69
C ASP A 381 101.61 -43.71 70.98
N ALA A 382 100.75 -44.73 71.21
CA ALA A 382 100.90 -45.63 72.35
C ALA A 382 102.24 -46.38 72.34
N SER A 383 102.69 -46.89 71.18
CA SER A 383 104.00 -47.53 71.04
C SER A 383 105.17 -46.57 71.27
N LEU A 384 105.02 -45.30 70.86
CA LEU A 384 106.01 -44.26 71.13
C LEU A 384 106.04 -43.91 72.62
N ASP A 385 104.90 -43.87 73.30
CA ASP A 385 104.82 -43.70 74.75
C ASP A 385 105.46 -44.87 75.50
N ASP A 386 105.20 -46.13 75.10
CA ASP A 386 105.90 -47.31 75.64
C ASP A 386 107.43 -47.18 75.46
N ARG A 387 107.88 -46.78 74.27
CA ARG A 387 109.32 -46.54 74.01
C ARG A 387 109.87 -45.40 74.85
N ARG A 388 109.10 -44.34 75.10
CA ARG A 388 109.49 -43.24 76.00
C ARG A 388 109.63 -43.74 77.42
N GLU A 389 108.70 -44.55 77.92
CA GLU A 389 108.80 -45.20 79.22
C GLU A 389 110.02 -46.14 79.30
N GLU A 390 110.26 -46.96 78.28
CA GLU A 390 111.43 -47.85 78.23
C GLU A 390 112.75 -47.08 78.23
N LEU A 391 112.83 -46.00 77.43
CA LEU A 391 113.98 -45.09 77.44
C LEU A 391 114.14 -44.45 78.82
N GLU A 392 113.06 -44.03 79.48
CA GLU A 392 113.11 -43.49 80.85
C GLU A 392 113.58 -44.55 81.86
N ARG A 393 113.17 -45.81 81.71
CA ARG A 393 113.68 -46.93 82.54
C ARG A 393 115.15 -47.20 82.24
N ALA A 394 115.57 -47.14 80.98
CA ALA A 394 116.96 -47.35 80.56
C ALA A 394 117.87 -46.22 81.05
N THR A 395 117.42 -44.96 80.99
CA THR A 395 118.13 -43.82 81.57
C THR A 395 118.21 -43.94 83.09
N LYS A 396 117.13 -44.29 83.79
CA LYS A 396 117.17 -44.58 85.24
C LYS A 396 118.12 -45.73 85.59
N ARG A 397 118.22 -46.77 84.76
CA ARG A 397 119.19 -47.87 84.92
C ARG A 397 120.62 -47.41 84.68
N MET A 398 120.86 -46.60 83.64
CA MET A 398 122.17 -46.00 83.38
C MET A 398 122.59 -45.05 84.49
N GLU A 399 121.67 -44.24 85.02
CA GLU A 399 121.91 -43.36 86.18
C GLU A 399 122.21 -44.16 87.46
N LYS A 400 121.59 -45.34 87.65
CA LYS A 400 121.99 -46.28 88.72
C LYS A 400 123.39 -46.85 88.50
N LEU A 401 123.67 -47.36 87.30
CA LEU A 401 125.00 -47.89 86.94
C LEU A 401 126.10 -46.82 87.04
N ALA A 402 125.80 -45.57 86.73
CA ALA A 402 126.71 -44.42 86.86
C ALA A 402 126.86 -43.93 88.30
N LYS A 403 125.99 -44.33 89.23
CA LYS A 403 126.13 -44.10 90.68
C LYS A 403 126.85 -45.23 91.41
N ASP A 404 126.95 -46.41 90.79
CA ASP A 404 127.64 -47.60 91.33
C ASP A 404 129.08 -47.73 90.80
N LEU A 405 129.51 -46.83 89.91
CA LEU A 405 130.91 -46.56 89.51
C LEU A 405 131.43 -45.35 90.27
#